data_AF-A0A2W4I8V0-F1
#
_entry.id   AF-A0A2W4I8V0-F1
#
_cell.length_a   1.000
_cell.length_b   1.000
_cell.length_c   1.000
_cell.angle_alpha   90.00
_cell.angle_beta   90.00
_cell.angle_gamma   90.00
#
_symmetry.space_group_name_H-M   'P 1'
#
loop_
_entity.id
_entity.type
_entity.pdbx_description
1 polymer ?
#
loop_
_entity_poly.entity_id
_entity_poly.type
_entity_poly.pdbx_seq_one_letter_code
_entity_poly.pdbx_strand_id
1 'polypeptide(L)'
;MPVLSYQRTAKNSKNQSLIRRTSTAPSFFYCCSLFLWLFFVLAVFEEIEMATLLQIDSSGLSEASITRRLSAHYAEKWKEAHPNGKITYRNLTETNVPFATEALIFAMNTPPDKLTAAQKLLLSLPDELMKELLEADTYVIGAPMYNFSIPAILKAYIDAIVRPGLTFSFEGGRPQGLLKNKKLIVLTASGGDYSEQPMKSMDFLEPYLRGVFGFIGITDITFVKAHGNDPETKATTEASAKAAIDQLFQAVTA
;
A
#
# COMPACT_ATOMS: atom_id res chain seq x y z
N MET A 1 -58.18 -3.56 -46.05
CA MET A 1 -58.63 -4.79 -46.74
C MET A 1 -58.28 -4.66 -48.22
N PRO A 2 -57.90 -5.72 -48.98
CA PRO A 2 -57.53 -7.09 -48.60
C PRO A 2 -56.08 -7.48 -49.03
N VAL A 3 -55.38 -8.38 -48.32
CA VAL A 3 -55.23 -9.86 -48.52
C VAL A 3 -54.41 -10.22 -49.78
N LEU A 4 -53.28 -10.94 -49.69
CA LEU A 4 -53.09 -12.40 -49.90
C LEU A 4 -51.57 -12.59 -50.15
N SER A 5 -50.86 -13.68 -49.88
CA SER A 5 -51.12 -15.10 -49.56
C SER A 5 -49.73 -15.74 -49.34
N TYR A 6 -49.52 -16.66 -48.38
CA TYR A 6 -49.56 -18.13 -48.56
C TYR A 6 -48.46 -18.64 -49.53
N GLN A 7 -47.64 -19.68 -49.30
CA GLN A 7 -47.93 -20.94 -48.63
C GLN A 7 -46.65 -21.80 -48.47
N ARG A 8 -46.60 -22.50 -47.33
CA ARG A 8 -45.99 -23.78 -46.97
C ARG A 8 -45.79 -24.81 -48.11
N THR A 9 -44.69 -25.57 -48.08
CA THR A 9 -44.71 -27.01 -48.47
C THR A 9 -43.78 -27.86 -47.59
N ALA A 10 -44.38 -28.85 -46.94
CA ALA A 10 -43.71 -30.02 -46.41
C ALA A 10 -43.66 -31.11 -47.49
N LYS A 11 -42.63 -31.96 -47.49
CA LYS A 11 -42.72 -33.30 -48.07
C LYS A 11 -41.91 -34.30 -47.26
N ASN A 12 -42.52 -35.48 -47.18
CA ASN A 12 -42.29 -36.60 -46.29
C ASN A 12 -41.94 -37.79 -47.19
N SER A 13 -40.95 -38.62 -46.87
CA SER A 13 -41.01 -40.05 -47.24
C SER A 13 -40.03 -40.92 -46.46
N LYS A 14 -40.60 -41.99 -45.94
CA LYS A 14 -40.05 -43.13 -45.23
C LYS A 14 -38.99 -43.88 -46.04
N ASN A 15 -38.04 -44.54 -45.37
CA ASN A 15 -37.64 -45.89 -45.74
C ASN A 15 -37.20 -46.70 -44.51
N GLN A 16 -37.75 -47.91 -44.39
CA GLN A 16 -37.45 -48.91 -43.36
C GLN A 16 -36.51 -49.96 -43.95
N SER A 17 -35.54 -50.44 -43.15
CA SER A 17 -35.02 -51.81 -43.29
C SER A 17 -34.48 -52.31 -41.95
N LEU A 18 -35.01 -53.47 -41.53
CA LEU A 18 -34.64 -54.27 -40.37
C LEU A 18 -33.20 -54.79 -40.44
N ILE A 19 -32.43 -54.71 -39.35
CA ILE A 19 -31.40 -55.71 -38.98
C ILE A 19 -31.47 -55.96 -37.46
N ARG A 20 -31.33 -57.23 -37.08
CA ARG A 20 -31.55 -57.81 -35.75
C ARG A 20 -30.47 -57.46 -34.71
N ARG A 21 -30.92 -57.51 -33.45
CA ARG A 21 -30.26 -57.57 -32.11
C ARG A 21 -28.77 -57.96 -32.03
N THR A 22 -28.05 -57.25 -31.15
CA THR A 22 -27.25 -57.72 -29.96
C THR A 22 -26.74 -56.46 -29.22
N SER A 23 -27.21 -56.17 -28.00
CA SER A 23 -26.51 -56.40 -26.71
C SER A 23 -25.32 -55.47 -26.41
N THR A 24 -25.34 -54.91 -25.18
CA THR A 24 -24.31 -54.19 -24.38
C THR A 24 -24.02 -52.69 -24.63
N ALA A 25 -24.41 -51.87 -23.65
CA ALA A 25 -23.78 -50.59 -23.25
C ALA A 25 -22.53 -50.88 -22.36
N PRO A 26 -21.71 -49.92 -21.87
CA PRO A 26 -21.81 -48.44 -21.95
C PRO A 26 -20.46 -47.71 -22.24
N SER A 27 -20.52 -46.40 -22.55
CA SER A 27 -19.36 -45.49 -22.36
C SER A 27 -19.80 -44.02 -22.32
N PHE A 28 -20.34 -43.63 -21.16
CA PHE A 28 -20.64 -42.25 -20.78
C PHE A 28 -19.49 -41.73 -19.90
N PHE A 29 -18.31 -41.47 -20.46
CA PHE A 29 -17.14 -41.04 -19.67
C PHE A 29 -16.17 -40.15 -20.47
N TYR A 30 -16.65 -39.06 -21.09
CA TYR A 30 -15.72 -38.10 -21.71
C TYR A 30 -16.15 -36.62 -21.64
N CYS A 31 -17.11 -36.25 -20.79
CA CYS A 31 -17.57 -34.84 -20.70
C CYS A 31 -17.19 -34.13 -19.38
N CYS A 32 -16.65 -34.85 -18.38
CA CYS A 32 -16.39 -34.26 -17.06
C CYS A 32 -14.98 -33.63 -16.90
N SER A 33 -14.04 -33.89 -17.81
CA SER A 33 -12.63 -33.49 -17.66
C SER A 33 -12.30 -32.08 -18.16
N LEU A 34 -13.12 -31.45 -19.01
CA LEU A 34 -12.89 -30.07 -19.45
C LEU A 34 -13.40 -29.02 -18.46
N PHE A 35 -14.46 -29.32 -17.72
CA PHE A 35 -15.04 -28.39 -16.73
C PHE A 35 -14.19 -28.26 -15.47
N LEU A 36 -13.56 -29.36 -15.03
CA LEU A 36 -12.62 -29.34 -13.90
C LEU A 36 -11.33 -28.59 -14.23
N TRP A 37 -10.88 -28.61 -15.49
CA TRP A 37 -9.69 -27.86 -15.90
C TRP A 37 -9.94 -26.35 -15.94
N LEU A 38 -11.12 -25.92 -16.38
CA LEU A 38 -11.48 -24.49 -16.41
C LEU A 38 -11.67 -23.92 -15.00
N PHE A 39 -12.20 -24.70 -14.05
CA PHE A 39 -12.26 -24.31 -12.63
C PHE A 39 -10.87 -24.31 -11.96
N PHE A 40 -9.98 -25.23 -12.33
CA PHE A 40 -8.60 -25.24 -11.81
C PHE A 40 -7.79 -24.05 -12.35
N VAL A 41 -8.02 -23.63 -13.59
CA VAL A 41 -7.37 -22.45 -14.19
C VAL A 41 -7.94 -21.14 -13.62
N LEU A 42 -9.23 -21.08 -13.29
CA LEU A 42 -9.83 -19.91 -12.62
C LEU A 42 -9.43 -19.78 -11.14
N ALA A 43 -9.11 -20.89 -10.46
CA ALA A 43 -8.61 -20.88 -9.09
C ALA A 43 -7.10 -20.57 -8.97
N VAL A 44 -6.35 -20.64 -10.07
CA VAL A 44 -4.91 -20.28 -10.14
C VAL A 44 -4.70 -18.82 -10.59
N PHE A 45 -5.78 -18.12 -10.92
CA PHE A 45 -5.82 -16.68 -11.21
C PHE A 45 -6.65 -15.92 -10.17
N GLU A 46 -6.54 -16.31 -8.90
CA GLU A 46 -6.50 -15.28 -7.87
C GLU A 46 -5.23 -14.50 -8.22
N GLU A 47 -5.36 -13.27 -8.75
CA GLU A 47 -4.21 -12.40 -8.93
C GLU A 47 -3.41 -12.50 -7.65
N ILE A 48 -2.19 -13.03 -7.72
CA ILE A 48 -1.25 -12.91 -6.62
C ILE A 48 -0.99 -11.41 -6.57
N GLU A 49 -1.85 -10.66 -5.86
CA GLU A 49 -1.61 -9.25 -5.61
C GLU A 49 -0.27 -9.21 -4.91
N MET A 50 0.73 -8.72 -5.64
CA MET A 50 2.09 -8.64 -5.12
C MET A 50 2.08 -7.56 -4.05
N ALA A 51 1.98 -7.99 -2.79
CA ALA A 51 2.07 -7.10 -1.64
C ALA A 51 3.23 -6.12 -1.85
N THR A 52 2.97 -4.84 -1.63
CA THR A 52 3.99 -3.79 -1.83
C THR A 52 4.26 -3.05 -0.53
N LEU A 53 5.55 -3.00 -0.15
CA LEU A 53 6.07 -2.21 0.96
C LEU A 53 6.70 -0.93 0.43
N LEU A 54 6.33 0.21 1.01
CA LEU A 54 7.07 1.46 0.87
C LEU A 54 7.86 1.72 2.16
N GLN A 55 9.18 1.60 2.07
CA GLN A 55 10.12 1.93 3.15
C GLN A 55 10.63 3.36 2.97
N ILE A 56 10.41 4.21 3.97
CA ILE A 56 10.78 5.63 3.95
C ILE A 56 11.73 5.91 5.10
N ASP A 57 12.93 6.38 4.77
CA ASP A 57 13.90 6.84 5.76
C ASP A 57 14.05 8.35 5.73
N SER A 58 13.97 8.98 6.90
CA SER A 58 14.05 10.44 7.05
C SER A 58 15.19 10.93 7.94
N SER A 59 16.00 10.02 8.48
CA SER A 59 17.12 10.36 9.35
C SER A 59 18.26 10.99 8.57
N GLY A 60 18.76 12.13 9.07
CA GLY A 60 19.98 12.77 8.59
C GLY A 60 21.26 12.01 8.94
N LEU A 61 21.16 11.01 9.82
CA LEU A 61 22.24 10.08 10.12
C LEU A 61 22.16 8.88 9.17
N SER A 62 23.31 8.38 8.73
CA SER A 62 23.46 7.14 7.95
C SER A 62 23.52 5.92 8.89
N GLU A 63 24.61 5.15 8.89
CA GLU A 63 24.79 3.93 9.70
C GLU A 63 24.54 4.10 11.20
N ALA A 64 24.81 5.31 11.74
CA ALA A 64 24.57 5.61 13.14
C ALA A 64 23.08 5.71 13.51
N SER A 65 22.18 5.81 12.52
CA SER A 65 20.76 5.99 12.73
C SER A 65 20.07 4.72 13.26
N ILE A 66 19.51 4.82 14.46
CA ILE A 66 18.68 3.75 15.04
C ILE A 66 17.44 3.52 14.16
N THR A 67 16.76 4.58 13.69
CA THR A 67 15.55 4.41 12.87
C THR A 67 15.81 3.75 11.53
N ARG A 68 16.98 3.98 10.89
CA ARG A 68 17.35 3.27 9.65
C ARG A 68 17.64 1.80 9.89
N ARG A 69 18.32 1.46 10.99
CA ARG A 69 18.54 0.05 11.37
C ARG A 69 17.23 -0.66 11.69
N LEU A 70 16.29 0.02 12.33
CA LEU A 70 14.96 -0.53 12.60
C LEU A 70 14.15 -0.69 11.30
N SER A 71 14.20 0.28 10.37
CA SER A 71 13.45 0.18 9.11
C SER A 71 14.00 -0.89 8.19
N ALA A 72 15.33 -1.06 8.15
CA ALA A 72 15.98 -2.18 7.48
C ALA A 72 15.55 -3.53 8.09
N HIS A 73 15.59 -3.66 9.42
CA HIS A 73 15.13 -4.88 10.11
C HIS A 73 13.66 -5.20 9.81
N TYR A 74 12.79 -4.19 9.82
CA TYR A 74 11.38 -4.38 9.44
C TYR A 74 11.24 -4.82 7.98
N ALA A 75 11.96 -4.20 7.05
CA ALA A 75 11.90 -4.55 5.63
C ALA A 75 12.39 -5.98 5.36
N GLU A 76 13.44 -6.42 6.07
CA GLU A 76 13.92 -7.80 6.06
C GLU A 76 12.82 -8.77 6.51
N LYS A 77 12.21 -8.54 7.68
CA LYS A 77 11.11 -9.37 8.20
C LYS A 77 9.89 -9.37 7.29
N TRP A 78 9.57 -8.22 6.71
CA TRP A 78 8.49 -8.11 5.76
C TRP A 78 8.77 -8.92 4.48
N LYS A 79 10.00 -8.92 3.98
CA LYS A 79 10.39 -9.70 2.79
C LYS A 79 10.40 -11.20 3.05
N GLU A 80 10.80 -11.63 4.26
CA GLU A 80 10.69 -13.02 4.71
C GLU A 80 9.22 -13.49 4.69
N ALA A 81 8.29 -12.65 5.17
CA ALA A 81 6.86 -12.94 5.18
C ALA A 81 6.18 -12.81 3.80
N HIS A 82 6.75 -12.02 2.89
CA HIS A 82 6.24 -11.80 1.54
C HIS A 82 7.34 -12.07 0.48
N PRO A 83 7.68 -13.34 0.21
CA PRO A 83 8.80 -13.69 -0.69
C PRO A 83 8.69 -13.05 -2.08
N ASN A 84 7.47 -12.96 -2.61
CA ASN A 84 7.19 -12.33 -3.92
C ASN A 84 6.88 -10.83 -3.83
N GLY A 85 6.83 -10.25 -2.63
CA GLY A 85 6.46 -8.86 -2.41
C GLY A 85 7.51 -7.88 -2.94
N LYS A 86 7.05 -6.70 -3.38
CA LYS A 86 7.91 -5.61 -3.87
C LYS A 86 8.23 -4.66 -2.72
N ILE A 87 9.50 -4.26 -2.59
CA ILE A 87 9.91 -3.19 -1.68
C ILE A 87 10.35 -2.00 -2.51
N THR A 88 9.67 -0.87 -2.32
CA THR A 88 10.11 0.44 -2.79
C THR A 88 10.82 1.13 -1.64
N TYR A 89 12.08 1.49 -1.82
CA TYR A 89 12.89 2.18 -0.81
C TYR A 89 13.08 3.65 -1.18
N ARG A 90 12.80 4.54 -0.22
CA ARG A 90 12.86 5.98 -0.38
C ARG A 90 13.66 6.62 0.76
N ASN A 91 14.90 7.01 0.45
CA ASN A 91 15.73 7.80 1.35
C ASN A 91 15.48 9.30 1.13
N LEU A 92 14.73 9.94 2.03
CA LEU A 92 14.31 11.33 1.86
C LEU A 92 15.49 12.32 1.89
N THR A 93 16.59 11.98 2.56
CA THR A 93 17.77 12.85 2.63
C THR A 93 18.59 12.87 1.34
N GLU A 94 18.35 11.92 0.44
CA GLU A 94 18.99 11.83 -0.88
C GLU A 94 18.03 12.19 -2.03
N THR A 95 16.73 12.31 -1.72
CA THR A 95 15.67 12.53 -2.72
C THR A 95 15.51 14.01 -3.10
N ASN A 96 16.04 14.96 -2.32
CA ASN A 96 15.84 16.41 -2.51
C ASN A 96 14.36 16.81 -2.63
N VAL A 97 13.52 16.36 -1.69
CA VAL A 97 12.09 16.68 -1.68
C VAL A 97 11.88 18.20 -1.58
N PRO A 98 11.14 18.84 -2.50
CA PRO A 98 10.95 20.29 -2.47
C PRO A 98 10.08 20.69 -1.28
N PHE A 99 10.45 21.78 -0.61
CA PHE A 99 9.59 22.40 0.38
C PHE A 99 8.38 23.07 -0.29
N ALA A 100 7.30 23.22 0.48
CA ALA A 100 6.12 23.94 0.06
C ALA A 100 6.48 25.42 -0.24
N THR A 101 6.44 25.77 -1.52
CA THR A 101 6.58 27.15 -2.02
C THR A 101 5.27 27.55 -2.71
N GLU A 102 5.07 28.85 -2.92
CA GLU A 102 3.94 29.37 -3.69
C GLU A 102 3.81 28.65 -5.05
N ALA A 103 4.90 28.55 -5.80
CA ALA A 103 4.93 27.88 -7.10
C ALA A 103 4.50 26.41 -7.02
N LEU A 104 4.99 25.67 -6.02
CA LEU A 104 4.64 24.26 -5.83
C LEU A 104 3.17 24.10 -5.44
N ILE A 105 2.68 24.92 -4.52
CA ILE A 105 1.28 24.91 -4.07
C ILE A 105 0.35 25.22 -5.25
N PHE A 106 0.65 26.25 -6.05
CA PHE A 106 -0.13 26.56 -7.25
C PHE A 106 -0.11 25.41 -8.26
N ALA A 107 1.05 24.80 -8.49
CA ALA A 107 1.15 23.65 -9.39
C ALA A 107 0.29 22.47 -8.90
N MET A 108 0.36 22.11 -7.61
CA MET A 108 -0.41 21.00 -7.04
C MET A 108 -1.93 21.19 -7.11
N ASN A 109 -2.40 22.44 -7.10
CA ASN A 109 -3.81 22.81 -7.19
C ASN A 109 -4.28 23.12 -8.63
N THR A 110 -3.39 23.04 -9.61
CA THR A 110 -3.73 23.26 -11.02
C THR A 110 -4.23 21.95 -11.65
N PRO A 111 -5.39 21.93 -12.34
CA PRO A 111 -5.87 20.75 -13.05
C PRO A 111 -4.82 20.19 -14.03
N PRO A 112 -4.66 18.85 -14.16
CA PRO A 112 -3.60 18.25 -14.97
C PRO A 112 -3.53 18.72 -16.43
N ASP A 113 -4.69 19.00 -17.04
CA ASP A 113 -4.84 19.52 -18.41
C ASP A 113 -4.39 20.98 -18.56
N LYS A 114 -4.28 21.72 -17.46
CA LYS A 114 -3.88 23.14 -17.42
C LYS A 114 -2.43 23.36 -16.96
N LEU A 115 -1.71 22.31 -16.61
CA LEU A 115 -0.32 22.41 -16.17
C LEU A 115 0.60 22.85 -17.31
N THR A 116 1.35 23.92 -17.06
CA THR A 116 2.47 24.34 -17.93
C THR A 116 3.62 23.32 -17.86
N ALA A 117 4.53 23.35 -18.85
CA ALA A 117 5.71 22.48 -18.83
C ALA A 117 6.58 22.67 -17.58
N ALA A 118 6.74 23.91 -17.11
CA ALA A 118 7.49 24.21 -15.88
C ALA A 118 6.82 23.63 -14.63
N GLN A 119 5.48 23.70 -14.54
CA GLN A 119 4.75 23.10 -13.44
C GLN A 119 4.81 21.56 -13.47
N LYS A 120 4.73 20.95 -14.66
CA LYS A 120 4.92 19.49 -14.79
C LYS A 120 6.31 19.05 -14.32
N LEU A 121 7.35 19.81 -14.67
CA LEU A 121 8.69 19.55 -14.18
C LEU A 121 8.78 19.68 -12.66
N LEU A 122 8.16 20.73 -12.10
CA LEU A 122 8.11 20.97 -10.65
C LEU A 122 7.36 19.85 -9.90
N LEU A 123 6.34 19.26 -10.52
CA LEU A 123 5.54 18.17 -9.96
C LEU A 123 6.12 16.77 -10.19
N SER A 124 7.16 16.63 -11.02
CA SER A 124 7.72 15.32 -11.38
C SER A 124 8.02 14.43 -10.17
N LEU A 125 8.79 14.94 -9.20
CA LEU A 125 9.11 14.22 -7.97
C LEU A 125 7.88 14.07 -7.05
N PRO A 126 7.08 15.11 -6.73
CA PRO A 126 5.84 14.93 -5.98
C PRO A 126 4.89 13.87 -6.54
N ASP A 127 4.75 13.79 -7.86
CA ASP A 127 3.90 12.81 -8.53
C ASP A 127 4.51 11.40 -8.47
N GLU A 128 5.84 11.26 -8.53
CA GLU A 128 6.56 10.00 -8.27
C GLU A 128 6.32 9.52 -6.83
N LEU A 129 6.50 10.38 -5.83
CA LEU A 129 6.28 10.07 -4.42
C LEU A 129 4.81 9.68 -4.14
N MET A 130 3.87 10.37 -4.80
CA MET A 130 2.45 10.04 -4.75
C MET A 130 2.17 8.65 -5.34
N LYS A 131 2.76 8.33 -6.49
CA LYS A 131 2.60 7.03 -7.14
C LYS A 131 3.08 5.90 -6.24
N GLU A 132 4.24 6.06 -5.61
CA GLU A 132 4.75 5.07 -4.64
C GLU A 132 3.83 4.88 -3.44
N LEU A 133 3.28 5.98 -2.91
CA LEU A 133 2.33 5.93 -1.81
C LEU A 133 1.07 5.16 -2.18
N LEU A 134 0.52 5.42 -3.37
CA LEU A 134 -0.72 4.78 -3.84
C LEU A 134 -0.53 3.29 -4.18
N GLU A 135 0.64 2.92 -4.70
CA GLU A 135 0.99 1.52 -5.04
C GLU A 135 1.20 0.64 -3.80
N ALA A 136 1.66 1.19 -2.68
CA ALA A 136 1.99 0.39 -1.51
C ALA A 136 0.77 0.02 -0.66
N ASP A 137 0.83 -1.15 -0.03
CA ASP A 137 -0.18 -1.67 0.91
C ASP A 137 0.26 -1.50 2.36
N THR A 138 1.58 -1.62 2.57
CA THR A 138 2.24 -1.42 3.84
C THR A 138 3.27 -0.31 3.72
N TYR A 139 3.33 0.54 4.74
CA TYR A 139 4.32 1.59 4.87
C TYR A 139 5.17 1.33 6.10
N VAL A 140 6.47 1.53 5.99
CA VAL A 140 7.37 1.64 7.15
C VAL A 140 8.13 2.96 7.07
N ILE A 141 8.01 3.77 8.12
CA ILE A 141 8.65 5.09 8.18
C ILE A 141 9.62 5.14 9.34
N GLY A 142 10.92 5.28 9.04
CA GLY A 142 11.95 5.65 10.00
C GLY A 142 11.91 7.16 10.28
N ALA A 143 11.38 7.54 11.45
CA ALA A 143 11.16 8.93 11.86
C ALA A 143 11.89 9.23 13.19
N PRO A 144 13.17 9.66 13.16
CA PRO A 144 13.85 10.07 14.39
C PRO A 144 13.25 11.38 14.90
N MET A 145 13.27 11.56 16.22
CA MET A 145 12.84 12.81 16.83
C MET A 145 13.96 13.85 16.77
N TYR A 146 13.70 14.96 16.07
CA TYR A 146 14.55 16.15 16.09
C TYR A 146 13.76 17.31 16.68
N ASN A 147 14.28 17.91 17.76
CA ASN A 147 13.64 19.03 18.45
C ASN A 147 12.14 18.78 18.71
N PHE A 148 11.83 17.66 19.36
CA PHE A 148 10.47 17.27 19.78
C PHE A 148 9.50 16.89 18.65
N SER A 149 9.93 16.91 17.39
CA SER A 149 9.08 16.64 16.23
C SER A 149 9.78 15.75 15.18
N ILE A 150 9.13 15.58 14.03
CA ILE A 150 9.67 14.86 12.86
C ILE A 150 10.78 15.66 12.16
N PRO A 151 11.65 15.00 11.36
CA PRO A 151 12.59 15.72 10.52
C PRO A 151 11.87 16.60 9.49
N ALA A 152 12.41 17.80 9.22
CA ALA A 152 11.81 18.74 8.26
C ALA A 152 11.63 18.13 6.86
N ILE A 153 12.52 17.23 6.44
CA ILE A 153 12.42 16.55 5.16
C ILE A 153 11.24 15.56 5.10
N LEU A 154 10.89 14.93 6.23
CA LEU A 154 9.68 14.10 6.33
C LEU A 154 8.43 14.97 6.25
N LYS A 155 8.46 16.17 6.83
CA LYS A 155 7.38 17.14 6.67
C LYS A 155 7.21 17.58 5.21
N ALA A 156 8.30 17.83 4.50
CA ALA A 156 8.27 18.15 3.07
C ALA A 156 7.69 17.00 2.23
N TYR A 157 8.04 15.75 2.54
CA TYR A 157 7.42 14.57 1.92
C TYR A 157 5.91 14.53 2.15
N ILE A 158 5.48 14.73 3.40
CA ILE A 158 4.05 14.76 3.76
C ILE A 158 3.32 15.88 3.01
N ASP A 159 3.91 17.08 2.90
CA ASP A 159 3.34 18.18 2.12
C ASP A 159 3.20 17.86 0.64
N ALA A 160 4.08 17.03 0.09
CA ALA A 160 4.00 16.59 -1.30
C ALA A 160 2.88 15.56 -1.55
N ILE A 161 2.55 14.73 -0.56
CA ILE A 161 1.60 13.63 -0.71
C ILE A 161 0.18 13.90 -0.17
N VAL A 162 -0.01 14.90 0.68
CA VAL A 162 -1.35 15.25 1.18
C VAL A 162 -2.04 16.17 0.17
N ARG A 163 -2.76 15.58 -0.79
CA ARG A 163 -3.34 16.30 -1.94
C ARG A 163 -4.82 15.97 -2.15
N PRO A 164 -5.68 16.99 -2.40
CA PRO A 164 -7.10 16.78 -2.63
C PRO A 164 -7.33 16.00 -3.92
N GLY A 165 -8.26 15.05 -3.87
CA GLY A 165 -8.57 14.15 -4.98
C GLY A 165 -7.59 12.99 -5.16
N LEU A 166 -6.48 12.95 -4.41
CA LEU A 166 -5.47 11.89 -4.48
C LEU A 166 -5.40 11.09 -3.18
N THR A 167 -5.22 11.76 -2.04
CA THR A 167 -5.10 11.11 -0.72
C THR A 167 -6.23 11.48 0.23
N PHE A 168 -6.96 12.56 -0.03
CA PHE A 168 -8.21 12.88 0.65
C PHE A 168 -9.19 13.57 -0.30
N SER A 169 -10.47 13.56 0.04
CA SER A 169 -11.53 14.30 -0.65
C SER A 169 -12.43 15.03 0.36
N PHE A 170 -13.41 15.78 -0.13
CA PHE A 170 -14.46 16.36 0.71
C PHE A 170 -15.81 15.76 0.33
N GLU A 171 -16.48 15.13 1.28
CA GLU A 171 -17.84 14.61 1.12
C GLU A 171 -18.76 15.31 2.13
N GLY A 172 -19.82 15.98 1.65
CA GLY A 172 -20.72 16.74 2.52
C GLY A 172 -20.04 17.84 3.35
N GLY A 173 -18.94 18.40 2.84
CA GLY A 173 -18.13 19.42 3.54
C GLY A 173 -17.19 18.87 4.61
N ARG A 174 -17.06 17.54 4.74
CA ARG A 174 -16.13 16.90 5.68
C ARG A 174 -14.97 16.25 4.92
N PRO A 175 -13.73 16.33 5.42
CA PRO A 175 -12.63 15.63 4.80
C PRO A 175 -12.80 14.11 4.96
N GLN A 176 -12.51 13.37 3.90
CA GLN A 176 -12.51 11.92 3.86
C GLN A 176 -11.20 11.42 3.25
N GLY A 177 -10.39 10.73 4.05
CA GLY A 177 -9.17 10.10 3.57
C GLY A 177 -9.45 8.96 2.58
N LEU A 178 -8.63 8.83 1.55
CA LEU A 178 -8.81 7.88 0.44
C LEU A 178 -7.95 6.61 0.56
N LEU A 179 -6.90 6.62 1.40
CA LEU A 179 -5.97 5.50 1.57
C LEU A 179 -6.52 4.46 2.55
N LYS A 180 -7.53 3.70 2.12
CA LYS A 180 -8.18 2.65 2.94
C LYS A 180 -7.43 1.32 2.85
N ASN A 181 -7.59 0.48 3.89
CA ASN A 181 -7.01 -0.85 3.98
C ASN A 181 -5.48 -0.88 3.85
N LYS A 182 -4.83 0.22 4.27
CA LYS A 182 -3.38 0.34 4.30
C LYS A 182 -2.87 0.26 5.74
N LYS A 183 -1.65 -0.28 5.89
CA LYS A 183 -0.98 -0.43 7.19
C LYS A 183 0.24 0.48 7.27
N LEU A 184 0.42 1.17 8.37
CA LEU A 184 1.57 2.03 8.62
C LEU A 184 2.30 1.63 9.91
N ILE A 185 3.60 1.39 9.77
CA ILE A 185 4.53 1.19 10.88
C ILE A 185 5.43 2.42 10.97
N VAL A 186 5.46 3.06 12.14
CA VAL A 186 6.34 4.19 12.40
C VAL A 186 7.41 3.77 13.41
N LEU A 187 8.67 3.90 13.01
CA LEU A 187 9.83 3.51 13.79
C LEU A 187 10.53 4.77 14.26
N THR A 188 10.50 5.03 15.58
CA THR A 188 11.01 6.28 16.15
C THR A 188 12.23 6.04 17.02
N ALA A 189 13.12 7.03 17.05
CA ALA A 189 14.24 7.07 17.97
C ALA A 189 14.39 8.47 18.55
N SER A 190 14.56 8.58 19.87
CA SER A 190 14.70 9.86 20.59
C SER A 190 15.79 9.81 21.65
N GLY A 191 16.30 10.97 22.06
CA GLY A 191 17.29 11.05 23.15
C GLY A 191 16.71 10.76 24.53
N GLY A 192 15.44 11.09 24.76
CA GLY A 192 14.72 10.81 26.00
C GLY A 192 13.51 9.90 25.77
N ASP A 193 12.90 9.43 26.85
CA ASP A 193 11.64 8.69 26.80
C ASP A 193 10.45 9.67 26.90
N TYR A 194 9.55 9.60 25.92
CA TYR A 194 8.36 10.46 25.79
C TYR A 194 7.05 9.65 25.97
N SER A 195 7.12 8.43 26.50
CA SER A 195 5.96 7.57 26.72
C SER A 195 5.02 8.09 27.82
N GLU A 196 5.59 8.71 28.85
CA GLU A 196 4.91 9.13 30.08
C GLU A 196 5.09 10.63 30.41
N GLN A 197 4.20 11.16 31.25
CA GLN A 197 4.28 12.56 31.71
C GLN A 197 5.48 12.79 32.64
N PRO A 198 6.10 13.98 32.64
CA PRO A 198 5.74 15.18 31.86
C PRO A 198 6.30 15.18 30.43
N MET A 199 7.23 14.28 30.11
CA MET A 199 7.92 14.26 28.82
C MET A 199 6.96 14.08 27.64
N LYS A 200 5.91 13.27 27.82
CA LYS A 200 4.84 13.05 26.82
C LYS A 200 4.21 14.34 26.30
N SER A 201 4.14 15.40 27.10
CA SER A 201 3.63 16.71 26.64
C SER A 201 4.48 17.38 25.56
N MET A 202 5.74 16.94 25.43
CA MET A 202 6.68 17.39 24.41
C MET A 202 6.78 16.40 23.23
N ASP A 203 5.92 15.39 23.14
CA ASP A 203 5.83 14.55 21.95
C ASP A 203 4.92 15.22 20.91
N PHE A 204 5.53 15.95 19.96
CA PHE A 204 4.82 16.46 18.78
C PHE A 204 4.99 15.55 17.56
N LEU A 205 5.72 14.45 17.69
CA LEU A 205 6.02 13.53 16.60
C LEU A 205 4.87 12.56 16.38
N GLU A 206 4.54 11.76 17.40
CA GLU A 206 3.51 10.72 17.25
C GLU A 206 2.11 11.30 17.01
N PRO A 207 1.64 12.30 17.77
CA PRO A 207 0.33 12.89 17.54
C PRO A 207 0.19 13.49 16.14
N TYR A 208 1.24 14.15 15.63
CA TYR A 208 1.25 14.71 14.27
C TYR A 208 1.13 13.62 13.20
N LEU A 209 1.96 12.57 13.29
CA LEU A 209 1.95 11.48 12.33
C LEU A 209 0.63 10.69 12.35
N ARG A 210 0.08 10.40 13.54
CA ARG A 210 -1.27 9.80 13.65
C ARG A 210 -2.33 10.69 13.03
N GLY A 211 -2.28 11.99 13.29
CA GLY A 211 -3.24 12.96 12.77
C GLY A 211 -3.23 13.04 11.25
N VAL A 212 -2.05 13.21 10.64
CA VAL A 212 -1.94 13.40 9.18
C VAL A 212 -2.17 12.12 8.38
N PHE A 213 -1.67 10.97 8.85
CA PHE A 213 -1.91 9.70 8.17
C PHE A 213 -3.35 9.20 8.37
N GLY A 214 -3.93 9.43 9.55
CA GLY A 214 -5.36 9.21 9.80
C GLY A 214 -6.24 10.09 8.92
N PHE A 215 -5.86 11.36 8.72
CA PHE A 215 -6.58 12.29 7.83
C PHE A 215 -6.64 11.79 6.38
N ILE A 216 -5.56 11.23 5.85
CA ILE A 216 -5.55 10.64 4.50
C ILE A 216 -6.10 9.21 4.44
N GLY A 217 -6.56 8.66 5.58
CA GLY A 217 -7.38 7.44 5.62
C GLY A 217 -6.69 6.20 6.19
N ILE A 218 -5.41 6.29 6.56
CA ILE A 218 -4.65 5.18 7.13
C ILE A 218 -4.96 5.10 8.63
N THR A 219 -5.70 4.07 9.04
CA THR A 219 -6.14 3.90 10.43
C THR A 219 -5.40 2.81 11.19
N ASP A 220 -4.80 1.84 10.50
CA ASP A 220 -3.91 0.84 11.10
C ASP A 220 -2.50 1.43 11.21
N ILE A 221 -2.24 2.12 12.34
CA ILE A 221 -0.96 2.78 12.62
C ILE A 221 -0.34 2.23 13.90
N THR A 222 0.79 1.56 13.76
CA THR A 222 1.60 1.02 14.86
C THR A 222 2.89 1.82 15.02
N PHE A 223 3.25 2.14 16.26
CA PHE A 223 4.52 2.79 16.60
C PHE A 223 5.43 1.81 17.33
N VAL A 224 6.69 1.76 16.90
CA VAL A 224 7.78 1.08 17.62
C VAL A 224 8.81 2.13 17.99
N LYS A 225 9.13 2.23 19.27
CA LYS A 225 9.95 3.31 19.81
C LYS A 225 11.24 2.79 20.40
N ALA A 226 12.34 3.45 20.07
CA ALA A 226 13.61 3.35 20.79
C ALA A 226 13.96 4.71 21.41
N HIS A 227 14.70 4.71 22.52
CA HIS A 227 15.14 5.94 23.15
C HIS A 227 16.48 5.77 23.88
N GLY A 228 17.15 6.88 24.18
CA GLY A 228 18.34 6.90 25.03
C GLY A 228 19.35 7.95 24.60
N ASN A 229 20.06 8.52 25.58
CA ASN A 229 21.12 9.50 25.37
C ASN A 229 22.52 8.88 25.54
N ASP A 230 22.66 7.80 26.31
CA ASP A 230 23.87 7.02 26.49
C ASP A 230 23.88 5.74 25.61
N PRO A 231 25.06 5.11 25.40
CA PRO A 231 25.18 3.90 24.56
C PRO A 231 24.41 2.67 25.06
N GLU A 232 24.34 2.45 26.39
CA GLU A 232 23.73 1.25 26.98
C GLU A 232 22.21 1.27 26.81
N THR A 233 21.59 2.42 27.14
CA THR A 233 20.15 2.61 26.95
C THR A 233 19.77 2.50 25.48
N LYS A 234 20.56 3.11 24.57
CA LYS A 234 20.31 3.02 23.12
C LYS A 234 20.33 1.57 22.62
N ALA A 235 21.33 0.79 23.02
CA ALA A 235 21.44 -0.61 22.61
C ALA A 235 20.26 -1.45 23.13
N THR A 236 19.88 -1.24 24.39
CA THR A 236 18.79 -1.98 25.04
C THR A 236 17.44 -1.67 24.41
N THR A 237 17.13 -0.39 24.17
CA THR A 237 15.85 0.01 23.58
C THR A 237 15.77 -0.32 22.08
N GLU A 238 16.89 -0.26 21.34
CA GLU A 238 16.93 -0.75 19.95
C GLU A 238 16.66 -2.26 19.88
N ALA A 239 17.27 -3.05 20.77
CA ALA A 239 17.01 -4.49 20.83
C ALA A 239 15.54 -4.79 21.16
N SER A 240 14.97 -4.05 22.12
CA SER A 240 13.55 -4.17 22.48
C SER A 240 12.63 -3.78 21.31
N ALA A 241 12.98 -2.74 20.56
CA ALA A 241 12.27 -2.33 19.35
C ALA A 241 12.33 -3.41 18.25
N LYS A 242 13.49 -4.05 18.03
CA LYS A 242 13.62 -5.18 17.09
C LYS A 242 12.75 -6.37 17.50
N ALA A 243 12.73 -6.72 18.78
CA ALA A 243 11.86 -7.77 19.30
C ALA A 243 10.36 -7.44 19.11
N ALA A 244 9.97 -6.17 19.31
CA ALA A 244 8.61 -5.73 19.04
C ALA A 244 8.26 -5.81 17.54
N ILE A 245 9.20 -5.49 16.64
CA ILE A 245 9.03 -5.70 15.19
C ILE A 245 8.82 -7.18 14.88
N ASP A 246 9.63 -8.08 15.44
CA ASP A 246 9.52 -9.52 15.18
C ASP A 246 8.14 -10.06 15.59
N GLN A 247 7.58 -9.57 16.70
CA GLN A 247 6.24 -9.95 17.17
C GLN A 247 5.12 -9.57 16.18
N LEU A 248 5.28 -8.48 15.41
CA LEU A 248 4.30 -8.07 14.40
C LEU A 248 4.12 -9.12 13.28
N PHE A 249 5.12 -9.97 13.05
CA PHE A 249 5.08 -11.02 12.03
C PHE A 249 4.69 -12.39 12.61
N GLN A 250 4.84 -12.60 13.92
CA GLN A 250 4.38 -13.81 14.60
C GLN A 250 2.86 -13.82 14.75
N ALA A 251 2.23 -12.67 14.99
CA ALA A 251 0.77 -12.55 15.11
C ALA A 251 -0.01 -12.83 13.80
N VAL A 252 0.68 -12.91 12.66
CA VAL A 252 0.08 -13.18 11.33
C VAL A 252 0.11 -14.68 10.98
N THR A 253 0.90 -15.48 11.70
CA THR A 253 1.10 -16.92 11.42
C THR A 253 0.35 -17.85 12.38
N ALA A 254 -0.42 -17.31 13.32
CA ALA A 254 -1.26 -18.03 14.28
C ALA A 254 -2.75 -17.84 13.98
#